data_AF-A0AAE3R5B1-F1
#
_entry.id   AF-A0AAE3R5B1-F1
#
_cell.length_a   1.000
_cell.length_b   1.000
_cell.length_c   1.000
_cell.angle_alpha   90.00
_cell.angle_beta   90.00
_cell.angle_gamma   90.00
#
_symmetry.space_group_name_H-M   'P 1'
#
loop_
_entity.id
_entity.type
_entity.pdbx_description
1 polymer ?
#
loop_
_entity_poly.entity_id
_entity_poly.type
_entity_poly.pdbx_seq_one_letter_code
_entity_poly.pdbx_strand_id
1 'polypeptide(L)'
;MTKGIFITKRTLPCWWILLILINFGCNESYDTKTGKQNHTPSSRLKQKWHWGNKHKQYEAAGYAQVVKTGNTIYVSGIPTSDLSPEGIRKVYSQLEKCLNSFGASSEDVVKETLYTTDIETMKKYNVARKEFYKEIILLQHGFR
;
A
#
# COMPACT_ATOMS: atom_id res chain seq x y z
N MET A 1 49.36 -48.69 -3.09
CA MET A 1 49.36 -47.36 -2.44
C MET A 1 47.92 -46.83 -2.43
N THR A 2 47.50 -46.13 -1.37
CA THR A 2 46.24 -45.32 -1.23
C THR A 2 44.88 -46.05 -1.44
N LYS A 3 44.06 -46.22 -0.38
CA LYS A 3 42.88 -45.39 0.04
C LYS A 3 41.77 -45.34 -1.05
N GLY A 4 40.44 -45.39 -0.84
CA GLY A 4 39.55 -45.15 0.32
C GLY A 4 38.30 -44.36 -0.18
N ILE A 5 37.09 -44.35 0.41
CA ILE A 5 36.53 -44.90 1.67
C ILE A 5 35.00 -45.19 1.47
N PHE A 6 34.56 -46.36 1.96
CA PHE A 6 33.28 -46.71 2.63
C PHE A 6 32.03 -45.78 2.54
N ILE A 7 30.88 -46.36 2.13
CA ILE A 7 29.53 -45.75 2.18
C ILE A 7 28.77 -46.33 3.39
N THR A 8 28.19 -45.49 4.26
CA THR A 8 27.27 -45.96 5.32
C THR A 8 25.95 -45.20 5.30
N LYS A 9 24.85 -45.95 5.22
CA LYS A 9 23.48 -45.43 5.36
C LYS A 9 23.22 -45.14 6.85
N ARG A 10 22.57 -44.03 7.17
CA ARG A 10 22.15 -43.72 8.55
C ARG A 10 20.66 -43.41 8.59
N THR A 11 19.89 -44.37 9.06
CA THR A 11 18.47 -44.26 9.38
C THR A 11 18.28 -43.54 10.72
N LEU A 12 17.25 -42.70 10.84
CA LEU A 12 16.76 -42.13 12.10
C LEU A 12 15.21 -42.13 12.06
N PRO A 13 14.51 -42.51 13.15
CA PRO A 13 13.14 -43.01 13.06
C PRO A 13 12.05 -41.99 13.46
N CYS A 14 10.80 -42.34 13.11
CA CYS A 14 9.58 -41.79 13.69
C CYS A 14 9.42 -42.11 15.20
N TRP A 15 8.40 -41.48 15.80
CA TRP A 15 7.99 -41.49 17.21
C TRP A 15 8.79 -40.56 18.14
N TRP A 16 8.11 -40.16 19.23
CA TRP A 16 8.45 -39.04 20.13
C TRP A 16 8.29 -37.67 19.41
N ILE A 17 7.26 -36.84 19.63
CA ILE A 17 6.32 -36.72 20.76
C ILE A 17 4.90 -36.42 20.24
N LEU A 18 3.95 -37.29 20.59
CA LEU A 18 2.52 -36.97 20.69
C LEU A 18 2.26 -36.41 22.10
N LEU A 19 1.15 -35.67 22.30
CA LEU A 19 0.67 -35.08 23.57
C LEU A 19 1.19 -33.67 23.91
N ILE A 20 0.50 -32.63 23.41
CA ILE A 20 -0.09 -31.58 24.29
C ILE A 20 -1.48 -31.23 23.73
N LEU A 21 -2.51 -31.93 24.21
CA LEU A 21 -3.91 -31.46 24.14
C LEU A 21 -4.22 -30.81 25.49
N ILE A 22 -4.14 -29.48 25.58
CA ILE A 22 -4.63 -28.75 26.75
C ILE A 22 -5.93 -28.06 26.37
N ASN A 23 -7.02 -28.58 26.93
CA ASN A 23 -8.30 -27.89 26.97
C ASN A 23 -8.15 -26.62 27.80
N PHE A 24 -8.38 -25.45 27.20
CA PHE A 24 -8.88 -24.29 27.93
C PHE A 24 -10.36 -24.15 27.60
N GLY A 25 -11.21 -24.48 28.58
CA GLY A 25 -12.65 -24.52 28.40
C GLY A 25 -13.25 -23.13 28.16
N CYS A 26 -14.34 -23.10 27.40
CA CYS A 26 -15.21 -21.94 27.32
C CYS A 26 -15.87 -21.70 28.69
N ASN A 27 -15.62 -20.54 29.29
CA ASN A 27 -16.53 -19.98 30.30
C ASN A 27 -17.42 -18.95 29.60
N GLU A 28 -18.65 -19.35 29.29
CA GLU A 28 -19.71 -18.46 28.85
C GLU A 28 -20.23 -17.66 30.05
N SER A 29 -19.94 -16.36 30.08
CA SER A 29 -20.43 -15.45 31.12
C SER A 29 -21.47 -14.52 30.50
N TYR A 30 -22.71 -14.62 30.99
CA TYR A 30 -23.84 -13.87 30.46
C TYR A 30 -23.81 -12.38 30.85
N ASP A 31 -24.48 -11.62 29.99
CA ASP A 31 -24.46 -10.16 29.84
C ASP A 31 -24.83 -9.35 31.10
N THR A 32 -24.30 -8.13 31.20
CA THR A 32 -24.94 -7.02 31.93
C THR A 32 -24.57 -5.69 31.27
N LYS A 33 -25.48 -5.17 30.44
CA LYS A 33 -25.29 -3.88 29.75
C LYS A 33 -25.62 -2.71 30.66
N THR A 34 -24.66 -1.81 30.87
CA THR A 34 -24.93 -0.36 30.93
C THR A 34 -23.91 0.37 30.06
N GLY A 35 -24.39 1.26 29.19
CA GLY A 35 -23.68 1.62 27.97
C GLY A 35 -22.60 2.69 28.11
N LYS A 36 -21.34 2.30 27.89
CA LYS A 36 -20.36 3.11 27.16
C LYS A 36 -19.67 2.23 26.13
N GLN A 37 -19.94 2.46 24.84
CA GLN A 37 -19.17 1.81 23.78
C GLN A 37 -17.77 2.42 23.71
N ASN A 38 -16.87 1.87 24.52
CA ASN A 38 -15.44 2.01 24.35
C ASN A 38 -15.09 1.38 22.99
N HIS A 39 -15.07 2.22 21.98
CA HIS A 39 -14.55 1.92 20.66
C HIS A 39 -13.04 1.75 20.78
N THR A 40 -12.58 0.60 21.28
CA THR A 40 -11.17 0.21 21.20
C THR A 40 -10.80 0.25 19.73
N PRO A 41 -10.04 1.25 19.26
CA PRO A 41 -9.76 1.32 17.84
C PRO A 41 -8.79 0.18 17.57
N SER A 42 -9.17 -0.74 16.67
CA SER A 42 -8.20 -1.55 15.94
C SER A 42 -7.41 -0.61 15.03
N SER A 43 -6.56 0.21 15.65
CA SER A 43 -5.86 1.31 15.02
C SER A 43 -4.70 0.73 14.25
N ARG A 44 -4.98 0.34 12.99
CA ARG A 44 -3.95 0.08 11.99
C ARG A 44 -2.95 1.24 12.06
N LEU A 45 -1.71 0.93 12.46
CA LEU A 45 -0.68 1.92 12.72
C LEU A 45 -0.48 2.79 11.47
N LYS A 46 -0.69 4.10 11.62
CA LYS A 46 -0.57 5.05 10.52
C LYS A 46 0.90 5.38 10.31
N GLN A 47 1.46 4.96 9.18
CA GLN A 47 2.79 5.35 8.74
C GLN A 47 2.67 6.57 7.83
N LYS A 48 3.52 7.60 8.04
CA LYS A 48 3.50 8.84 7.26
C LYS A 48 4.77 8.99 6.44
N TRP A 49 4.69 9.68 5.30
CA TRP A 49 5.83 10.20 4.56
C TRP A 49 5.51 11.57 3.97
N HIS A 50 6.52 12.44 3.89
CA HIS A 50 6.41 13.77 3.33
C HIS A 50 7.80 14.24 2.83
N TRP A 51 8.09 14.00 1.54
CA TRP A 51 9.28 14.52 0.85
C TRP A 51 10.62 14.21 1.53
N GLY A 52 10.73 13.05 2.20
CA GLY A 52 11.93 12.64 2.92
C GLY A 52 12.23 13.43 4.21
N ASN A 53 11.32 14.30 4.68
CA ASN A 53 11.56 15.11 5.87
C ASN A 53 11.55 14.28 7.17
N LYS A 54 12.32 14.71 8.17
CA LYS A 54 12.49 13.99 9.45
C LYS A 54 11.17 13.81 10.22
N HIS A 55 10.29 14.82 10.14
CA HIS A 55 9.00 14.86 10.84
C HIS A 55 7.91 14.02 10.15
N LYS A 56 8.17 13.57 8.91
CA LYS A 56 7.25 12.80 8.03
C LYS A 56 5.91 13.51 7.73
N GLN A 57 5.81 14.80 8.03
CA GLN A 57 4.65 15.66 7.85
C GLN A 57 5.09 17.14 7.79
N TYR A 58 4.20 18.01 7.32
CA TYR A 58 4.28 19.47 7.50
C TYR A 58 3.44 19.87 8.71
N GLU A 59 4.10 20.24 9.80
CA GLU A 59 3.48 20.37 11.12
C GLU A 59 2.51 21.55 11.20
N ALA A 60 2.85 22.69 10.60
CA ALA A 60 2.05 23.92 10.69
C ALA A 60 0.65 23.82 10.05
N ALA A 61 0.47 22.99 9.01
CA ALA A 61 -0.86 22.70 8.44
C ALA A 61 -1.39 21.29 8.78
N GLY A 62 -0.74 20.56 9.71
CA GLY A 62 -1.19 19.23 10.14
C GLY A 62 -1.23 18.15 9.05
N TYR A 63 -0.42 18.29 7.99
CA TYR A 63 -0.56 17.57 6.73
C TYR A 63 0.60 16.60 6.45
N ALA A 64 0.32 15.43 5.87
CA ALA A 64 1.35 14.55 5.30
C ALA A 64 1.08 14.31 3.82
N GLN A 65 2.13 14.09 3.02
CA GLN A 65 1.96 13.85 1.58
C GLN A 65 1.38 12.45 1.34
N VAL A 66 1.82 11.47 2.15
CA VAL A 66 1.40 10.08 2.04
C VAL A 66 1.13 9.51 3.43
N VAL A 67 0.04 8.77 3.58
CA VAL A 67 -0.31 8.01 4.78
C VAL A 67 -0.66 6.57 4.42
N LYS A 68 0.07 5.60 4.97
CA LYS A 68 -0.22 4.17 4.86
C LYS A 68 -0.92 3.66 6.13
N THR A 69 -1.95 2.84 5.96
CA THR A 69 -2.66 2.15 7.05
C THR A 69 -2.99 0.72 6.60
N GLY A 70 -2.28 -0.28 7.12
CA GLY A 70 -2.33 -1.64 6.59
C GLY A 70 -1.84 -1.65 5.13
N ASN A 71 -2.65 -2.20 4.23
CA ASN A 71 -2.34 -2.30 2.81
C ASN A 71 -2.76 -1.08 1.98
N THR A 72 -3.51 -0.13 2.54
CA THR A 72 -3.98 1.06 1.79
C THR A 72 -3.03 2.23 1.97
N ILE A 73 -2.60 2.82 0.85
CA ILE A 73 -1.85 4.08 0.78
C ILE A 73 -2.82 5.19 0.37
N TYR A 74 -2.83 6.27 1.13
CA TYR A 74 -3.54 7.50 0.82
C TYR A 74 -2.50 8.55 0.40
N VAL A 75 -2.56 8.99 -0.85
CA VAL A 75 -1.73 10.07 -1.36
C VAL A 75 -2.57 11.34 -1.38
N SER A 76 -2.05 12.39 -0.78
CA SER A 76 -2.65 13.72 -0.77
C SER A 76 -2.46 14.43 -2.12
N GLY A 77 -3.25 15.48 -2.39
CA GLY A 77 -3.23 16.20 -3.67
C GLY A 77 -1.83 16.69 -4.08
N ILE A 78 -1.57 16.66 -5.39
CA ILE A 78 -0.33 17.10 -6.02
C ILE A 78 -0.70 18.17 -7.06
N PRO A 79 -0.64 19.46 -6.71
CA PRO A 79 -1.11 20.54 -7.59
C PRO A 79 -0.04 20.96 -8.62
N THR A 80 -0.50 21.44 -9.77
CA THR A 80 0.29 22.19 -10.75
C THR A 80 -0.52 23.37 -11.27
N SER A 81 0.15 24.47 -11.62
CA SER A 81 -0.42 25.57 -12.41
C SER A 81 -0.12 25.43 -13.91
N ASP A 82 0.78 24.52 -14.28
CA ASP A 82 1.10 24.21 -15.66
C ASP A 82 0.31 22.99 -16.13
N LEU A 83 -0.60 23.21 -17.08
CA LEU A 83 -1.42 22.19 -17.75
C LEU A 83 -0.82 21.73 -19.09
N SER A 84 0.42 22.12 -19.40
CA SER A 84 1.16 21.54 -20.52
C SER A 84 1.41 20.03 -20.30
N PRO A 85 1.71 19.26 -21.36
CA PRO A 85 2.16 17.88 -21.23
C PRO A 85 3.39 17.69 -20.31
N GLU A 86 4.23 18.72 -20.13
CA GLU A 86 5.36 18.67 -19.20
C GLU A 86 4.89 18.81 -17.74
N GLY A 87 4.07 19.82 -17.45
CA GLY A 87 3.46 20.03 -16.13
C GLY A 87 2.62 18.84 -15.66
N ILE A 88 1.87 18.22 -16.56
CA ILE A 88 1.11 16.99 -16.28
C ILE A 88 2.08 15.84 -15.91
N ARG A 89 3.11 15.57 -16.72
CA ARG A 89 4.10 14.52 -16.41
C ARG A 89 4.83 14.79 -15.09
N LYS A 90 5.10 16.06 -14.77
CA LYS A 90 5.72 16.47 -13.51
C LYS A 90 4.86 16.07 -12.30
N VAL A 91 3.54 16.28 -12.35
CA VAL A 91 2.60 15.80 -11.33
C VAL A 91 2.67 14.28 -11.19
N TYR A 92 2.66 13.52 -12.28
CA TYR A 92 2.76 12.06 -12.22
C TYR A 92 4.13 11.57 -11.72
N SER A 93 5.24 12.25 -12.02
CA SER A 93 6.56 11.95 -11.43
C SER A 93 6.62 12.23 -9.91
N GLN A 94 5.77 13.13 -9.42
CA GLN A 94 5.60 13.39 -7.99
C GLN A 94 4.70 12.34 -7.33
N LEU A 95 3.67 11.86 -8.03
CA LEU A 95 2.84 10.73 -7.60
C LEU A 95 3.68 9.45 -7.49
N GLU A 96 4.54 9.18 -8.46
CA GLU A 96 5.48 8.05 -8.45
C GLU A 96 6.35 8.06 -7.18
N LYS A 97 6.95 9.21 -6.85
CA LYS A 97 7.74 9.38 -5.60
C LYS A 97 6.91 9.15 -4.34
N CYS A 98 5.62 9.51 -4.36
CA CYS A 98 4.71 9.28 -3.25
C CYS A 98 4.42 7.78 -3.07
N LEU A 99 4.16 7.04 -4.14
CA LEU A 99 3.90 5.59 -4.12
C LEU A 99 5.17 4.80 -3.72
N ASN A 100 6.30 5.13 -4.34
CA ASN A 100 7.61 4.54 -4.08
C ASN A 100 8.04 4.69 -2.61
N SER A 101 7.55 5.71 -1.89
CA SER A 101 7.84 5.91 -0.45
C SER A 101 7.40 4.75 0.45
N PHE A 102 6.50 3.88 -0.03
CA PHE A 102 6.05 2.66 0.64
C PHE A 102 6.20 1.40 -0.23
N GLY A 103 6.97 1.47 -1.32
CA GLY A 103 7.23 0.36 -2.24
C GLY A 103 6.06 0.00 -3.16
N ALA A 104 5.15 0.94 -3.43
CA ALA A 104 4.05 0.79 -4.37
C ALA A 104 4.35 1.50 -5.71
N SER A 105 3.66 1.13 -6.78
CA SER A 105 3.86 1.69 -8.13
C SER A 105 2.54 2.13 -8.80
N SER A 106 2.60 2.52 -10.07
CA SER A 106 1.44 2.89 -10.91
C SER A 106 0.36 1.82 -10.95
N GLU A 107 0.76 0.55 -10.86
CA GLU A 107 -0.10 -0.63 -10.97
C GLU A 107 -0.94 -0.86 -9.70
N ASP A 108 -0.52 -0.31 -8.54
CA ASP A 108 -1.26 -0.39 -7.27
C ASP A 108 -2.40 0.66 -7.16
N VAL A 109 -2.53 1.56 -8.15
CA VAL A 109 -3.47 2.70 -8.06
C VAL A 109 -4.88 2.28 -8.47
N VAL A 110 -5.68 1.89 -7.47
CA VAL A 110 -7.10 1.49 -7.65
C VAL A 110 -8.03 2.69 -7.89
N LYS A 111 -7.70 3.89 -7.39
CA LYS A 111 -8.53 5.10 -7.55
C LYS A 111 -7.68 6.36 -7.62
N GLU A 112 -7.98 7.20 -8.60
CA GLU A 112 -7.54 8.59 -8.70
C GLU A 112 -8.75 9.54 -8.60
N THR A 113 -8.55 10.80 -8.23
CA THR A 113 -9.54 11.86 -8.42
C THR A 113 -8.84 13.11 -8.94
N LEU A 114 -9.05 13.39 -10.22
CA LEU A 114 -8.46 14.51 -10.94
C LEU A 114 -9.36 15.75 -10.80
N TYR A 115 -8.78 16.84 -10.31
CA TYR A 115 -9.40 18.17 -10.33
C TYR A 115 -8.66 19.06 -11.33
N THR A 116 -9.39 19.87 -12.10
CA THR A 116 -8.82 20.83 -13.05
C THR A 116 -9.64 22.11 -13.10
N THR A 117 -8.97 23.23 -13.36
CA THR A 117 -9.59 24.53 -13.66
C THR A 117 -9.99 24.68 -15.12
N ASP A 118 -9.38 23.89 -16.01
CA ASP A 118 -9.69 23.81 -17.45
C ASP A 118 -9.85 22.34 -17.85
N ILE A 119 -11.08 21.96 -18.19
CA ILE A 119 -11.43 20.61 -18.61
C ILE A 119 -11.10 20.33 -20.08
N GLU A 120 -11.08 21.35 -20.95
CA GLU A 120 -10.80 21.17 -22.37
C GLU A 120 -9.30 21.00 -22.63
N THR A 121 -8.46 21.79 -21.95
CA THR A 121 -7.01 21.58 -21.96
C THR A 121 -6.64 20.20 -21.38
N MET A 122 -7.29 19.77 -20.29
CA MET A 122 -7.03 18.44 -19.73
C MET A 122 -7.54 17.29 -20.60
N LYS A 123 -8.68 17.44 -21.32
CA LYS A 123 -9.11 16.47 -22.34
C LYS A 123 -8.05 16.35 -23.45
N LYS A 124 -7.59 17.48 -23.98
CA LYS A 124 -6.58 17.57 -25.06
C LYS A 124 -5.26 16.89 -24.69
N TYR A 125 -4.78 17.06 -23.47
CA TYR A 125 -3.48 16.54 -23.02
C TYR A 125 -3.56 15.29 -22.12
N ASN A 126 -4.72 14.64 -22.01
CA ASN A 126 -4.94 13.42 -21.21
C ASN A 126 -4.00 12.25 -21.57
N VAL A 127 -3.39 12.25 -22.77
CA VAL A 127 -2.35 11.28 -23.15
C VAL A 127 -1.16 11.34 -22.19
N ALA A 128 -0.69 12.54 -21.83
CA ALA A 128 0.43 12.72 -20.90
C ALA A 128 0.15 12.19 -19.49
N ARG A 129 -1.13 12.16 -19.09
CA ARG A 129 -1.60 11.49 -17.86
C ARG A 129 -1.60 9.96 -18.02
N LYS A 130 -2.09 9.45 -19.17
CA LYS A 130 -2.16 8.00 -19.44
C LYS A 130 -0.80 7.33 -19.53
N GLU A 131 0.25 8.05 -19.94
CA GLU A 131 1.64 7.55 -19.97
C GLU A 131 2.14 7.01 -18.62
N PHE A 132 1.62 7.50 -17.49
CA PHE A 132 1.97 7.00 -16.15
C PHE A 132 1.43 5.58 -15.90
N TYR A 133 0.21 5.29 -16.36
CA TYR A 133 -0.45 4.00 -16.17
C TYR A 133 -0.11 3.04 -17.32
N LYS A 134 1.15 2.61 -17.36
CA LYS A 134 1.66 1.68 -18.38
C LYS A 134 0.70 0.50 -18.56
N GLU A 135 0.32 0.25 -19.82
CA GLU A 135 -0.55 -0.86 -20.24
C GLU A 135 -2.07 -0.77 -19.94
N ILE A 136 -2.68 0.43 -19.95
CA ILE A 136 -4.15 0.57 -20.20
C ILE A 136 -4.44 1.43 -21.44
N ILE A 137 -3.86 1.04 -22.58
CA ILE A 137 -4.16 1.63 -23.90
C ILE A 137 -4.97 0.69 -24.81
N LEU A 138 -4.91 -0.63 -24.63
CA LEU A 138 -5.60 -1.58 -25.52
C LEU A 138 -7.08 -1.88 -25.18
N LEU A 139 -7.59 -1.52 -23.99
CA LEU A 139 -8.95 -1.87 -23.57
C LEU A 139 -9.99 -0.72 -23.62
N GLN A 140 -9.57 0.54 -23.81
CA GLN A 140 -10.51 1.68 -23.89
C GLN A 140 -11.07 1.97 -25.29
N HIS A 141 -10.93 1.03 -26.24
CA HIS A 141 -11.69 1.04 -27.50
C HIS A 141 -12.85 0.02 -27.50
N GLY A 142 -13.01 -0.75 -26.41
CA GLY A 142 -14.04 -1.80 -26.27
C GLY A 142 -15.33 -1.40 -25.56
N PHE A 143 -15.49 -0.14 -25.16
CA PHE A 143 -16.75 0.38 -24.59
C PHE A 143 -17.22 1.60 -25.39
N ARG A 144 -18.03 1.31 -26.42
CA ARG A 144 -19.04 2.21 -26.99
C ARG A 144 -20.41 1.75 -26.51
#